data_AF-A0A3T0KRI2-F1
#
_entry.id   AF-A0A3T0KRI2-F1
#
_cell.length_a   1.000
_cell.length_b   1.000
_cell.length_c   1.000
_cell.angle_alpha   90.00
_cell.angle_beta   90.00
_cell.angle_gamma   90.00
#
_symmetry.space_group_name_H-M   'P 1'
#
loop_
_entity.id
_entity.type
_entity.pdbx_description
1 polymer ?
#
loop_
_entity_poly.entity_id
_entity_poly.type
_entity_poly.pdbx_seq_one_letter_code
_entity_poly.pdbx_strand_id
1 'polypeptide(L)'
;MEDRPKQSAVLLSALFSYKKGELIYFYSHYFFASNTVHVRAMYAAFLGVAIAAGTSSMLTALILGFFGNLFGCLTHYGSGPAPVFFGSGYVLQDKWWLIGFGVSVIHIIIWGLVGGLWWKVLGLW
;
A
#
# COMPACT_ATOMS: atom_id res chain seq x y z
N MET A 1 -19.80 16.69 -27.35
CA MET A 1 -18.88 17.40 -26.44
C MET A 1 -19.56 17.70 -25.09
N GLU A 2 -20.41 16.79 -24.59
CA GLU A 2 -21.35 17.06 -23.48
C GLU A 2 -21.29 15.94 -22.43
N ASP A 3 -20.13 15.67 -21.83
CA ASP A 3 -20.06 14.71 -20.69
C ASP A 3 -18.88 14.90 -19.71
N ARG A 4 -18.05 15.94 -19.91
CA ARG A 4 -16.85 16.19 -19.09
C ARG A 4 -17.09 16.43 -17.57
N PRO A 5 -18.20 17.02 -17.09
CA PRO A 5 -18.37 17.28 -15.66
C PRO A 5 -18.78 16.06 -14.81
N LYS A 6 -19.36 15.01 -15.41
CA LYS A 6 -19.68 13.76 -14.68
C LYS A 6 -18.44 12.87 -14.53
N GLN A 7 -17.58 12.88 -15.53
CA GLN A 7 -16.36 12.06 -15.54
C GLN A 7 -15.33 12.53 -14.51
N SER A 8 -15.22 13.83 -14.24
CA SER A 8 -14.33 14.37 -13.20
C SER A 8 -14.78 14.02 -11.77
N ALA A 9 -16.09 14.05 -11.50
CA ALA A 9 -16.65 13.64 -10.21
C ALA A 9 -16.50 12.12 -9.96
N VAL A 10 -16.70 11.31 -11.01
CA VAL A 10 -16.45 9.87 -10.97
C VAL A 10 -14.96 9.59 -10.73
N LEU A 11 -14.05 10.27 -11.43
CA LEU A 11 -12.61 10.14 -11.22
C LEU A 11 -12.18 10.54 -9.80
N LEU A 12 -12.70 11.63 -9.25
CA LEU A 12 -12.43 12.02 -7.85
C LEU A 12 -12.93 10.96 -6.86
N SER A 13 -14.16 10.45 -7.03
CA SER A 13 -14.68 9.38 -6.16
C SER A 13 -13.90 8.07 -6.30
N ALA A 14 -13.45 7.72 -7.50
CA ALA A 14 -12.60 6.57 -7.77
C ALA A 14 -11.23 6.71 -7.10
N LEU A 15 -10.63 7.90 -7.12
CA LEU A 15 -9.36 8.19 -6.43
C LEU A 15 -9.48 8.02 -4.90
N PHE A 16 -10.58 8.47 -4.30
CA PHE A 16 -10.80 8.26 -2.85
C PHE A 16 -11.08 6.80 -2.50
N SER A 17 -11.86 6.10 -3.33
CA SER A 17 -12.21 4.68 -3.11
C SER A 17 -10.99 3.77 -3.28
N TYR A 18 -10.15 4.06 -4.27
CA TYR A 18 -8.90 3.34 -4.52
C TYR A 18 -7.89 3.53 -3.38
N LYS A 19 -7.68 4.77 -2.91
CA LYS A 19 -6.81 5.06 -1.75
C LYS A 19 -7.22 4.26 -0.51
N LYS A 20 -8.51 4.08 -0.29
CA LYS A 20 -9.01 3.24 0.81
C LYS A 20 -8.62 1.77 0.62
N GLY A 21 -8.71 1.26 -0.61
CA GLY A 21 -8.27 -0.10 -0.96
C GLY A 21 -6.77 -0.33 -0.72
N GLU A 22 -5.91 0.61 -1.09
CA GLU A 22 -4.47 0.53 -0.85
C GLU A 22 -4.13 0.46 0.64
N LEU A 23 -4.82 1.26 1.47
CA LEU A 23 -4.64 1.25 2.93
C LEU A 23 -5.12 -0.06 3.55
N ILE A 24 -6.25 -0.60 3.08
CA ILE A 24 -6.74 -1.91 3.52
C ILE A 24 -5.72 -3.00 3.14
N TYR A 25 -5.18 -2.95 1.91
CA TYR A 25 -4.14 -3.86 1.46
C TYR A 25 -2.87 -3.76 2.31
N PHE A 26 -2.45 -2.54 2.67
CA PHE A 26 -1.26 -2.32 3.49
C PHE A 26 -1.44 -2.89 4.90
N TYR A 27 -2.53 -2.54 5.58
CA TYR A 27 -2.76 -2.91 6.98
C TYR A 27 -3.29 -4.33 7.16
N SER A 28 -3.86 -4.98 6.13
CA SER A 28 -4.19 -6.40 6.22
C SER A 28 -2.95 -7.26 6.47
N HIS A 29 -1.74 -6.75 6.21
CA HIS A 29 -0.49 -7.45 6.50
C HIS A 29 -0.27 -7.74 7.98
N TYR A 30 -0.99 -7.09 8.91
CA TYR A 30 -1.03 -7.52 10.30
C TYR A 30 -1.43 -9.01 10.45
N PHE A 31 -2.23 -9.55 9.52
CA PHE A 31 -2.70 -10.93 9.52
C PHE A 31 -1.77 -11.90 8.77
N PHE A 32 -0.66 -11.44 8.19
CA PHE A 32 0.24 -12.25 7.38
C PHE A 32 1.66 -12.25 7.95
N ALA A 33 2.30 -13.42 7.94
CA ALA A 33 3.70 -13.58 8.36
C ALA A 33 4.70 -13.56 7.19
N SER A 34 4.23 -13.29 5.98
CA SER A 34 5.08 -13.28 4.80
C SER A 34 4.56 -12.28 3.77
N ASN A 35 5.44 -11.38 3.34
CA ASN A 35 5.18 -10.46 2.24
C ASN A 35 4.72 -11.22 0.98
N THR A 36 5.39 -12.33 0.66
CA THR A 36 5.08 -13.13 -0.53
C THR A 36 3.69 -13.77 -0.46
N VAL A 37 3.31 -14.30 0.71
CA VAL A 37 1.97 -14.92 0.87
C VAL A 37 0.88 -13.87 0.79
N HIS A 38 1.09 -12.70 1.40
CA HIS A 38 0.16 -11.57 1.32
C HIS A 38 -0.05 -11.11 -0.13
N VAL A 39 1.03 -10.83 -0.86
CA VAL A 39 0.98 -10.41 -2.28
C VAL A 39 0.25 -11.47 -3.12
N ARG A 40 0.57 -12.76 -2.95
CA ARG A 40 -0.10 -13.84 -3.68
C ARG A 40 -1.59 -13.94 -3.40
N ALA A 41 -2.01 -13.65 -2.17
CA ALA A 41 -3.41 -13.76 -1.78
C ALA A 41 -4.24 -12.53 -2.20
N MET A 42 -3.68 -11.33 -2.12
CA MET A 42 -4.47 -10.09 -2.19
C MET A 42 -4.19 -9.24 -3.44
N TYR A 43 -2.99 -9.29 -4.02
CA TYR A 43 -2.59 -8.35 -5.08
C TYR A 43 -3.54 -8.37 -6.30
N ALA A 44 -3.83 -9.56 -6.83
CA ALA A 44 -4.67 -9.70 -8.02
C ALA A 44 -6.11 -9.21 -7.78
N ALA A 45 -6.66 -9.47 -6.59
CA ALA A 45 -8.01 -9.04 -6.21
C ALA A 45 -8.10 -7.51 -6.11
N PHE A 46 -7.15 -6.87 -5.41
CA PHE A 46 -7.13 -5.42 -5.26
C PHE A 46 -6.85 -4.70 -6.58
N LEU A 47 -5.94 -5.24 -7.40
CA LEU A 47 -5.69 -4.72 -8.74
C LEU A 47 -6.95 -4.80 -9.62
N GLY A 48 -7.67 -5.93 -9.57
CA GLY A 48 -8.92 -6.10 -10.32
C GLY A 48 -10.01 -5.09 -9.93
N VAL A 49 -10.20 -4.87 -8.62
CA VAL A 49 -11.16 -3.88 -8.12
C VAL A 49 -10.78 -2.46 -8.55
N ALA A 50 -9.50 -2.11 -8.49
CA ALA A 50 -9.02 -0.79 -8.87
C ALA A 50 -9.17 -0.51 -10.38
N ILE A 51 -8.89 -1.51 -11.23
CA ILE A 51 -9.11 -1.42 -12.68
C ILE A 51 -10.61 -1.24 -12.97
N ALA A 52 -11.47 -2.02 -12.29
CA ALA A 52 -12.92 -1.89 -12.43
C ALA A 52 -13.45 -0.52 -11.96
N ALA A 53 -12.78 0.11 -10.99
CA ALA A 53 -13.08 1.46 -10.52
C ALA A 53 -12.61 2.58 -11.48
N GLY A 54 -11.96 2.24 -12.61
CA GLY A 54 -11.55 3.21 -13.63
C GLY A 54 -10.21 3.92 -13.33
N THR A 55 -9.37 3.35 -12.45
CA THR A 55 -8.03 3.89 -12.17
C THR A 55 -6.99 3.38 -13.19
N SER A 56 -5.86 4.10 -13.32
CA SER A 56 -4.74 3.65 -14.16
C SER A 56 -4.18 2.32 -13.64
N SER A 57 -4.23 1.29 -14.50
CA SER A 57 -3.78 -0.07 -14.16
C SER A 57 -2.29 -0.12 -13.81
N MET A 58 -1.46 0.65 -14.55
CA MET A 58 -0.03 0.73 -14.31
C MET A 58 0.28 1.38 -12.96
N LEU A 59 -0.35 2.52 -12.68
CA LEU A 59 -0.18 3.22 -11.40
C LEU A 59 -0.58 2.34 -10.22
N THR A 60 -1.69 1.62 -10.38
CA THR A 60 -2.17 0.74 -9.32
C THR A 60 -1.25 -0.44 -9.08
N ALA A 61 -0.78 -1.07 -10.14
CA ALA A 61 0.17 -2.17 -10.06
C ALA A 61 1.45 -1.74 -9.34
N LEU A 62 1.97 -0.56 -9.66
CA LEU A 62 3.15 0.00 -9.01
C LEU A 62 2.90 0.23 -7.51
N ILE A 63 1.83 0.92 -7.12
CA ILE A 63 1.56 1.20 -5.70
C ILE A 63 1.40 -0.07 -4.89
N LEU A 64 0.58 -1.02 -5.37
CA LEU A 64 0.39 -2.31 -4.70
C LEU A 64 1.72 -3.10 -4.61
N GLY A 65 2.56 -3.03 -5.65
CA GLY A 65 3.87 -3.67 -5.67
C GLY A 65 4.82 -3.08 -4.61
N PHE A 66 4.87 -1.75 -4.50
CA PHE A 66 5.69 -1.08 -3.48
C PHE A 66 5.17 -1.35 -2.08
N PHE A 67 3.85 -1.26 -1.86
CA PHE A 67 3.23 -1.56 -0.58
C PHE A 67 3.52 -3.00 -0.14
N GLY A 68 3.61 -3.92 -1.10
CA GLY A 68 4.07 -5.31 -0.96
C GLY A 68 5.40 -5.50 -0.21
N ASN A 69 6.25 -4.48 -0.17
CA ASN A 69 7.50 -4.49 0.58
C ASN A 69 7.41 -3.66 1.87
N LEU A 70 6.78 -2.48 1.78
CA LEU A 70 6.76 -1.47 2.83
C LEU A 70 5.97 -1.90 4.07
N PHE A 71 4.92 -2.71 3.93
CA PHE A 71 4.14 -3.20 5.08
C PHE A 71 4.92 -4.16 5.99
N GLY A 72 6.12 -4.58 5.59
CA GLY A 72 6.96 -5.51 6.36
C GLY A 72 7.44 -4.95 7.69
N CYS A 73 7.28 -3.63 7.91
CA CYS A 73 7.61 -2.95 9.16
C CYS A 73 6.55 -3.10 10.27
N LEU A 74 5.33 -3.54 9.95
CA LEU A 74 4.18 -3.50 10.88
C LEU A 74 4.33 -4.44 12.08
N THR A 75 4.75 -5.68 11.84
CA THR A 75 4.81 -6.74 12.85
C THR A 75 6.21 -7.34 12.91
N HIS A 76 6.57 -7.86 14.08
CA HIS A 76 7.86 -8.53 14.28
C HIS A 76 7.99 -9.86 13.50
N TYR A 77 6.90 -10.34 12.91
CA TYR A 77 6.88 -11.54 12.07
C TYR A 77 6.53 -11.25 10.60
N GLY A 78 6.24 -10.01 10.24
CA GLY A 78 5.66 -9.68 8.93
C GLY A 78 6.63 -9.82 7.76
N SER A 79 7.93 -9.82 8.02
CA SER A 79 8.99 -9.96 7.01
C SER A 79 10.08 -10.92 7.47
N GLY A 80 10.80 -11.54 6.52
CA GLY A 80 11.88 -12.50 6.80
C GLY A 80 12.92 -12.04 7.85
N PRO A 81 13.43 -10.80 7.81
CA PRO A 81 14.41 -10.34 8.81
C PRO A 81 13.78 -9.99 10.16
N ALA A 82 12.48 -9.68 10.25
CA ALA A 82 11.87 -9.17 11.47
C ALA A 82 11.94 -10.16 12.66
N PRO A 83 11.66 -11.47 12.51
CA PRO A 83 11.83 -12.44 13.59
C PRO A 83 13.28 -12.56 14.07
N VAL A 84 14.25 -12.43 13.18
CA VAL A 84 15.68 -12.52 13.51
C VAL A 84 16.08 -11.36 14.43
N PHE A 85 15.64 -10.15 14.11
CA PHE A 85 15.88 -8.98 14.95
C PHE A 85 15.08 -9.03 16.25
N PHE A 86 13.82 -9.46 16.20
CA PHE A 86 12.98 -9.55 17.40
C PHE A 86 13.51 -10.61 18.39
N GLY A 87 14.03 -11.73 17.88
CA GLY A 87 14.63 -12.80 18.69
C GLY A 87 15.86 -12.39 19.50
N SER A 88 16.47 -11.23 19.22
CA SER A 88 17.56 -10.67 20.02
C SER A 88 17.13 -10.17 21.42
N GLY A 89 15.83 -9.97 21.64
CA GLY A 89 15.29 -9.53 22.93
C GLY A 89 15.46 -8.04 23.25
N TYR A 90 16.05 -7.24 22.36
CA TYR A 90 16.26 -5.80 22.60
C TYR A 90 14.98 -4.95 22.55
N VAL A 91 13.95 -5.41 21.83
CA VAL A 91 12.73 -4.62 21.58
C VAL A 91 11.52 -5.44 22.00
N LEU A 92 10.71 -4.87 22.91
CA LEU A 92 9.44 -5.46 23.32
C LEU A 92 8.41 -5.42 22.18
N GLN A 93 7.49 -6.39 22.13
CA GLN A 93 6.46 -6.50 21.10
C GLN A 93 5.66 -5.20 20.93
N ASP A 94 5.17 -4.64 22.03
CA ASP A 94 4.34 -3.42 22.00
C ASP A 94 5.10 -2.23 21.41
N LYS A 95 6.40 -2.13 21.72
CA LYS A 95 7.26 -1.08 21.17
C LYS A 95 7.51 -1.30 19.69
N TRP A 96 7.74 -2.53 19.26
CA TRP A 96 7.89 -2.87 17.85
C TRP A 96 6.66 -2.43 17.05
N TRP A 97 5.46 -2.79 17.53
CA TRP A 97 4.22 -2.50 16.84
C TRP A 97 3.89 -1.00 16.82
N LEU A 98 4.16 -0.28 17.91
CA LEU A 98 4.01 1.17 17.96
C LEU A 98 4.94 1.88 16.97
N ILE A 99 6.22 1.50 16.96
CA ILE A 99 7.21 2.05 16.04
C ILE A 99 6.87 1.67 14.60
N GLY A 100 6.53 0.41 14.34
CA GLY A 100 6.12 -0.11 13.05
C GLY A 100 4.91 0.63 12.48
N PHE A 101 3.91 0.92 13.32
CA PHE A 101 2.78 1.76 12.92
C PHE A 101 3.23 3.18 12.55
N GLY A 102 4.05 3.84 13.37
CA GLY A 102 4.58 5.17 13.04
C GLY A 102 5.38 5.19 11.73
N VAL A 103 6.23 4.19 11.52
CA VAL A 103 7.01 3.99 10.29
C VAL A 103 6.10 3.72 9.09
N SER A 104 4.99 2.99 9.26
CA SER A 104 4.02 2.76 8.18
C SER A 104 3.41 4.06 7.65
N VAL A 105 3.04 4.97 8.55
CA VAL A 105 2.48 6.28 8.19
C VAL A 105 3.49 7.09 7.40
N ILE A 106 4.75 7.09 7.82
CA ILE A 106 5.85 7.76 7.10
C ILE A 106 6.00 7.18 5.69
N HIS A 107 6.01 5.85 5.55
CA HIS A 107 6.08 5.20 4.24
C HIS A 107 4.92 5.59 3.33
N ILE A 108 3.68 5.55 3.84
CA ILE A 108 2.48 5.91 3.08
C ILE A 108 2.54 7.37 2.61
N ILE A 109 2.99 8.30 3.48
CA ILE A 109 3.13 9.72 3.12
C ILE A 109 4.20 9.91 2.05
N ILE A 110 5.39 9.31 2.22
CA ILE A 110 6.50 9.46 1.26
C ILE A 110 6.11 8.86 -0.09
N TRP A 111 5.60 7.64 -0.12
CA TRP A 111 5.25 6.97 -1.37
C TRP A 111 4.00 7.57 -2.02
N GLY A 112 3.04 8.04 -1.22
CA GLY A 112 1.84 8.70 -1.72
C GLY A 112 2.12 10.10 -2.28
N LEU A 113 3.00 10.89 -1.64
CA LEU A 113 3.30 12.25 -2.07
C LEU A 113 4.49 12.31 -3.04
N VAL A 114 5.66 11.87 -2.60
CA VAL A 114 6.90 11.95 -3.38
C VAL A 114 6.88 10.95 -4.53
N GLY A 115 6.44 9.72 -4.28
CA GLY A 115 6.25 8.72 -5.34
C GLY A 115 5.23 9.18 -6.38
N GLY A 116 4.09 9.70 -5.94
CA GLY A 116 3.07 10.28 -6.82
C GLY A 116 3.59 11.46 -7.66
N LEU A 117 4.34 12.39 -7.05
CA LEU A 117 4.96 13.50 -7.79
C LEU A 117 5.98 12.98 -8.82
N TRP A 118 6.80 12.01 -8.45
CA TRP A 118 7.82 11.43 -9.32
C TRP A 118 7.20 10.74 -10.54
N TRP A 119 6.12 10.00 -10.36
CA TRP A 119 5.42 9.36 -11.48
C TRP A 119 4.76 10.36 -12.42
N LYS A 120 4.34 11.52 -11.92
CA LYS A 120 3.88 12.63 -12.75
C LYS A 120 5.02 13.21 -13.60
N VAL A 121 6.23 13.32 -13.05
CA VAL A 121 7.42 13.75 -13.81
C VAL A 121 7.78 12.73 -14.90
N LEU A 122 7.62 11.44 -14.63
CA LEU A 122 7.83 10.36 -15.59
C LEU A 122 6.71 10.22 -16.65
N GLY A 123 5.61 10.97 -16.54
CA GLY A 123 4.48 10.87 -17.46
C GLY A 123 3.69 9.56 -17.35
N LEU A 124 3.73 8.90 -16.18
CA LEU A 124 2.96 7.68 -15.91
C LEU A 124 1.48 7.97 -15.61
N TRP A 125 1.13 9.25 -15.43
CA TRP A 125 -0.23 9.79 -15.51
C TRP A 125 -0.24 11.27 -15.89
#